data_AF-A0A4P5QS59-F1
#
_entry.id   AF-A0A4P5QS59-F1
#
_cell.length_a   1.000
_cell.length_b   1.000
_cell.length_c   1.000
_cell.angle_alpha   90.00
_cell.angle_beta   90.00
_cell.angle_gamma   90.00
#
_symmetry.space_group_name_H-M   'P 1'
#
loop_
_entity.id
_entity.type
_entity.pdbx_description
1 polymer ?
#
loop_
_entity_poly.entity_id
_entity_poly.type
_entity_poly.pdbx_seq_one_letter_code
_entity_poly.pdbx_strand_id
1 'polypeptide(L)'
;MKYFLLLGGFSGFVLGLAASLLAGNQPADVLFTGAACCVAGALLLRGLHFILMICLHAHIETLAAARKKENPAPSAEPSTRA
;
A
#
# COMPACT_ATOMS: atom_id res chain seq x y z
N MET A 1 -5.71 5.71 -5.37
CA MET A 1 -4.65 4.80 -5.86
C MET A 1 -3.56 5.47 -6.72
N LYS A 2 -3.84 6.54 -7.48
CA LYS A 2 -2.94 7.00 -8.58
C LYS A 2 -1.64 7.72 -8.14
N TYR A 3 -1.60 8.28 -6.93
CA TYR A 3 -0.46 9.08 -6.45
C TYR A 3 0.61 8.30 -5.70
N PHE A 4 0.34 7.09 -5.22
CA PHE A 4 1.29 6.34 -4.38
C PHE A 4 2.57 5.97 -5.14
N LEU A 5 2.46 5.60 -6.41
CA LEU A 5 3.64 5.33 -7.24
C LEU A 5 4.48 6.60 -7.43
N LEU A 6 3.81 7.73 -7.64
CA LEU A 6 4.45 9.02 -7.86
C LEU A 6 5.13 9.52 -6.58
N LEU A 7 4.46 9.39 -5.43
CA LEU A 7 5.02 9.75 -4.12
C LEU A 7 6.23 8.87 -3.78
N GLY A 8 6.14 7.56 -4.00
CA GLY A 8 7.23 6.62 -3.70
C GLY A 8 8.46 6.80 -4.58
N GLY A 9 8.24 7.04 -5.88
CA GLY A 9 9.31 7.39 -6.81
C GLY A 9 9.96 8.73 -6.43
N PHE A 10 9.14 9.75 -6.16
CA PHE A 10 9.63 11.07 -5.77
C PHE A 10 10.42 11.04 -4.46
N SER A 11 9.92 10.35 -3.43
CA SER A 11 10.65 10.21 -2.16
C SER A 11 11.96 9.45 -2.34
N GLY A 12 11.95 8.37 -3.14
CA GLY A 12 13.16 7.60 -3.46
C GLY A 12 14.20 8.43 -4.22
N PHE A 13 13.77 9.22 -5.19
CA PHE A 13 14.63 10.15 -5.93
C PHE A 13 15.26 11.19 -5.01
N VAL A 14 14.46 11.87 -4.18
CA VAL A 14 14.96 12.92 -3.27
C VAL A 14 15.94 12.36 -2.25
N LEU A 15 15.66 11.20 -1.66
CA LEU A 15 16.59 10.56 -0.72
C LEU A 15 17.90 10.13 -1.41
N GLY A 16 17.82 9.53 -2.60
CA GLY A 16 19.01 9.09 -3.35
C GLY A 16 19.89 10.27 -3.77
N LEU A 17 19.26 11.36 -4.23
CA LEU A 17 19.95 12.59 -4.63
C LEU A 17 20.59 13.28 -3.42
N ALA A 18 19.87 13.40 -2.30
CA ALA A 18 20.41 13.96 -1.06
C ALA A 18 21.59 13.14 -0.52
N ALA A 19 21.45 11.81 -0.44
CA ALA A 19 22.50 10.93 0.04
C ALA A 19 23.76 10.99 -0.84
N SER A 20 23.58 11.06 -2.16
CA SER A 20 24.71 11.11 -3.10
C SER A 20 25.39 12.49 -3.13
N LEU A 21 24.64 13.59 -2.91
CA LEU A 21 25.22 14.93 -2.67
C LEU A 21 26.02 14.99 -1.38
N LEU A 22 25.52 14.38 -0.30
CA LEU A 22 26.23 14.25 0.98
C LEU A 22 27.52 13.44 0.86
N ALA A 23 27.56 12.46 -0.05
CA ALA A 23 28.74 11.64 -0.33
C ALA A 23 29.80 12.36 -1.19
N GLY A 24 29.51 13.55 -1.74
CA GLY A 24 30.43 14.29 -2.60
C GLY A 24 30.70 13.63 -3.95
N ASN A 25 29.80 12.75 -4.41
CA ASN A 25 29.95 12.05 -5.68
C ASN A 25 29.87 13.01 -6.87
N GLN A 26 30.46 12.60 -7.99
CA GLN A 26 30.35 13.34 -9.25
C GLN A 26 28.88 13.48 -9.68
N PRO A 27 28.49 14.61 -10.28
CA PRO A 27 27.09 14.90 -10.59
C PRO A 27 26.45 13.85 -11.52
N ALA A 28 27.23 13.24 -12.41
CA ALA A 28 26.77 12.14 -13.26
C ALA A 28 26.36 10.90 -12.44
N ASP A 29 27.14 10.56 -11.41
CA ASP A 29 26.86 9.44 -10.51
C ASP A 29 25.66 9.73 -9.59
N VAL A 30 25.53 10.98 -9.13
CA VAL A 30 24.40 11.46 -8.32
C VAL A 30 23.08 11.32 -9.08
N LEU A 31 23.06 11.72 -10.36
CA LEU A 31 21.89 11.59 -11.23
C LEU A 31 21.52 10.13 -11.48
N PHE A 32 22.52 9.26 -11.71
CA PHE A 32 22.29 7.85 -11.94
C PHE A 32 21.77 7.14 -10.68
N THR A 33 22.37 7.45 -9.54
CA THR A 33 21.96 6.94 -8.22
C THR A 33 20.56 7.42 -7.87
N GLY A 34 20.26 8.71 -8.09
CA GLY A 34 18.92 9.27 -7.90
C GLY A 34 17.87 8.58 -8.76
N ALA A 35 18.16 8.35 -10.05
CA ALA A 35 17.27 7.64 -10.96
C ALA A 35 17.03 6.17 -10.53
N ALA A 36 18.09 5.46 -10.11
CA ALA A 36 17.98 4.12 -9.58
C ALA A 36 17.13 4.07 -8.30
N CYS A 37 17.35 5.01 -7.37
CA CYS A 37 16.55 5.13 -6.14
C CYS A 37 15.10 5.53 -6.42
N CYS A 38 14.82 6.28 -7.49
CA CYS A 38 13.46 6.58 -7.92
C CYS A 38 12.70 5.32 -8.35
N VAL A 39 13.30 4.50 -9.22
CA VAL A 39 12.69 3.24 -9.68
C VAL A 39 12.53 2.27 -8.51
N ALA A 40 13.57 2.13 -7.67
CA ALA A 40 13.53 1.29 -6.48
C ALA A 40 12.44 1.74 -5.48
N GLY A 41 12.36 3.03 -5.19
CA GLY A 41 11.36 3.61 -4.30
C GLY A 41 9.93 3.43 -4.82
N ALA A 42 9.72 3.62 -6.14
CA ALA A 42 8.43 3.40 -6.78
C ALA A 42 7.98 1.93 -6.69
N LEU A 43 8.90 0.98 -6.92
CA LEU A 43 8.62 -0.45 -6.84
C LEU A 43 8.33 -0.91 -5.40
N LEU A 44 9.14 -0.47 -4.43
CA LEU A 44 8.93 -0.77 -3.02
C LEU A 44 7.58 -0.28 -2.53
N LEU A 45 7.22 0.97 -2.83
CA LEU A 45 5.94 1.53 -2.40
C LEU A 45 4.75 0.87 -3.11
N ARG A 46 4.92 0.47 -4.38
CA ARG A 46 3.91 -0.31 -5.11
C ARG A 46 3.70 -1.68 -4.49
N GLY A 47 4.77 -2.40 -4.15
CA GLY A 47 4.72 -3.70 -3.51
C GLY A 47 4.07 -3.62 -2.12
N LEU A 48 4.49 -2.65 -1.31
CA LEU A 48 3.93 -2.42 0.02
C LEU A 48 2.43 -2.08 -0.05
N HIS A 49 2.04 -1.21 -0.99
CA HIS A 49 0.63 -0.87 -1.20
C HIS A 49 -0.20 -2.09 -1.63
N PHE A 50 0.36 -2.97 -2.46
CA PHE A 50 -0.32 -4.20 -2.88
C PHE A 50 -0.58 -5.14 -1.69
N ILE A 51 0.45 -5.35 -0.85
CA ILE A 51 0.32 -6.16 0.38
C ILE A 51 -0.67 -5.52 1.35
N LEU A 52 -0.59 -4.20 1.55
CA LEU A 52 -1.52 -3.47 2.41
C LEU A 52 -2.97 -3.64 1.97
N MET A 53 -3.24 -3.57 0.65
CA MET A 53 -4.57 -3.77 0.09
C MET A 53 -5.08 -5.20 0.24
N ILE A 54 -4.19 -6.20 0.18
CA ILE A 54 -4.55 -7.60 0.44
C ILE A 54 -4.93 -7.78 1.92
N CYS A 55 -4.08 -7.29 2.83
CA CYS A 55 -4.36 -7.34 4.26
C CYS A 55 -5.64 -6.59 4.61
N LEU A 56 -5.87 -5.42 4.02
CA LEU A 56 -7.07 -4.63 4.28
C LEU A 56 -8.34 -5.34 3.80
N HIS A 57 -8.32 -5.94 2.61
CA HIS A 57 -9.45 -6.75 2.15
C HIS A 57 -9.71 -7.95 3.07
N ALA A 58 -8.67 -8.69 3.45
CA ALA A 58 -8.81 -9.80 4.39
C ALA A 58 -9.38 -9.34 5.74
N HIS A 59 -8.96 -8.16 6.22
CA HIS A 59 -9.50 -7.58 7.45
C HIS A 59 -10.97 -7.16 7.32
N ILE A 60 -11.37 -6.58 6.18
CA ILE A 60 -12.76 -6.18 5.95
C ILE A 60 -13.66 -7.42 5.82
N GLU A 61 -13.20 -8.47 5.13
CA GLU A 61 -13.95 -9.71 4.99
C GLU A 61 -14.13 -10.44 6.32
N THR A 62 -13.08 -10.48 7.14
CA THR A 62 -13.16 -11.07 8.49
C THR A 62 -14.09 -10.27 9.40
N LEU A 63 -14.05 -8.94 9.35
CA LEU A 63 -14.99 -8.09 10.09
C LEU A 63 -16.43 -8.26 9.58
N ALA A 64 -16.64 -8.35 8.27
CA ALA A 64 -17.95 -8.59 7.68
C ALA A 64 -18.51 -9.97 8.06
N ALA A 65 -17.66 -11.00 8.07
CA ALA A 65 -18.02 -12.34 8.53
C ALA A 65 -18.34 -12.37 10.02
N ALA A 66 -17.59 -11.66 10.85
CA ALA A 66 -17.86 -11.51 12.28
C ALA A 66 -19.20 -10.79 12.53
N ARG A 67 -19.48 -9.70 11.79
CA ARG A 67 -20.74 -8.96 11.86
C ARG A 67 -21.94 -9.82 11.45
N LYS A 68 -21.77 -10.69 10.43
CA LYS A 68 -22.80 -11.64 9.99
C LYS A 68 -23.06 -12.75 11.02
N LYS A 69 -22.06 -13.08 11.85
CA LYS A 69 -22.17 -14.04 12.96
C LYS A 69 -22.84 -13.43 14.20
N GLU A 70 -22.59 -12.15 14.45
CA GLU A 70 -23.19 -11.40 15.57
C GLU A 70 -24.65 -11.03 15.30
N ASN A 71 -25.00 -10.78 14.03
CA ASN A 71 -26.37 -10.48 13.60
C ASN A 71 -26.86 -11.54 12.61
N PRO A 72 -27.06 -12.81 13.04
CA PRO A 72 -27.79 -13.77 12.24
C PRO A 72 -29.19 -13.17 12.04
N ALA A 73 -29.65 -13.09 10.79
CA ALA A 73 -30.92 -12.46 10.43
C ALA A 73 -32.02 -12.79 11.46
N PRO A 74 -32.84 -11.81 11.89
CA PRO A 74 -33.93 -12.06 12.80
C PRO A 74 -34.76 -13.19 12.18
N SER A 75 -34.89 -14.25 12.96
CA SER A 75 -35.60 -15.48 12.72
C SER A 75 -36.55 -15.42 11.53
N ALA A 76 -36.24 -16.18 10.48
CA ALA A 76 -37.28 -16.82 9.70
C ALA A 76 -37.98 -17.83 10.61
N GLU A 77 -38.78 -17.35 11.57
CA GLU A 77 -39.80 -18.14 12.22
C GLU A 77 -40.93 -18.29 11.20
N PRO A 78 -41.18 -19.50 10.67
CA PRO A 78 -42.43 -19.74 9.96
C PRO A 78 -43.52 -19.65 11.02
N SER A 79 -44.28 -18.57 10.98
CA SER A 79 -45.53 -18.43 11.73
C SER A 79 -46.55 -19.40 11.14
N THR A 80 -46.42 -20.69 11.46
CA THR A 80 -47.48 -21.69 11.33
C THR A 80 -48.23 -21.74 12.66
N ARG A 81 -49.13 -20.77 12.86
CA ARG A 81 -50.34 -20.96 13.66
C ARG A 81 -51.50 -21.16 12.69
N ALA A 82 -51.92 -22.41 12.55
CA ALA A 82 -53.25 -22.80 12.10
C ALA A 82 -53.71 -23.93 13.00
#